data_AF-A0A534CIG9-F1
#
_entry.id   AF-A0A534CIG9-F1
#
_cell.length_a   1.000
_cell.length_b   1.000
_cell.length_c   1.000
_cell.angle_alpha   90.00
_cell.angle_beta   90.00
_cell.angle_gamma   90.00
#
_symmetry.space_group_name_H-M   'P 1'
#
loop_
_entity.id
_entity.type
_entity.pdbx_description
1 polymer ?
#
loop_
_entity_poly.entity_id
_entity_poly.type
_entity_poly.pdbx_seq_one_letter_code
_entity_poly.pdbx_strand_id
1 'polypeptide(L)'
;TRLTDQTARQAFWRNWLEAHLPADFVRRLSGVVERDGTLVIFAESAAWSARLRYAIQELEPEIRACQPGIAQVTVRVLPRS
;
A
#
# COMPACT_ATOMS: atom_id res chain seq x y z
N THR A 1 -7.95 20.17 9.44
CA THR A 1 -8.31 19.63 8.10
C THR A 1 -7.24 18.74 7.47
N ARG A 2 -5.93 18.87 7.78
CA ARG A 2 -4.87 17.99 7.20
C ARG A 2 -4.85 16.56 7.74
N LEU A 3 -5.10 16.36 9.04
CA LEU A 3 -5.09 15.01 9.66
C LEU A 3 -6.23 14.12 9.13
N THR A 4 -7.42 14.70 8.94
CA THR A 4 -8.59 14.02 8.39
C THR A 4 -8.38 13.55 6.95
N ASP A 5 -7.65 14.34 6.15
CA ASP A 5 -7.32 14.00 4.77
C ASP A 5 -6.34 12.82 4.69
N GLN A 6 -5.30 12.82 5.54
CA GLN A 6 -4.36 11.71 5.63
C GLN A 6 -5.04 10.40 6.06
N THR A 7 -5.91 10.45 7.06
CA THR A 7 -6.67 9.26 7.51
C THR A 7 -7.60 8.75 6.41
N ALA A 8 -8.28 9.65 5.70
CA ALA A 8 -9.14 9.27 4.57
C ALA A 8 -8.34 8.61 3.44
N ARG A 9 -7.17 9.15 3.08
CA ARG A 9 -6.27 8.57 2.08
C ARG A 9 -5.72 7.20 2.49
N GLN A 10 -5.34 7.05 3.75
CA GLN A 10 -4.91 5.74 4.27
C GLN A 10 -6.04 4.70 4.19
N ALA A 11 -7.26 5.07 4.59
CA ALA A 11 -8.42 4.18 4.52
C ALA A 11 -8.77 3.82 3.06
N PHE A 12 -8.72 4.80 2.16
CA PHE A 12 -8.92 4.58 0.73
C PHE A 12 -7.93 3.54 0.18
N TRP A 13 -6.62 3.72 0.40
CA TRP A 13 -5.62 2.80 -0.10
C TRP A 13 -5.68 1.43 0.55
N ARG A 14 -6.04 1.36 1.84
CA ARG A 14 -6.28 0.08 2.52
C ARG A 14 -7.37 -0.68 1.76
N ASN A 15 -8.54 -0.07 1.60
CA ASN A 15 -9.69 -0.71 0.95
C ASN A 15 -9.38 -1.08 -0.51
N TRP A 16 -8.65 -0.22 -1.22
CA TRP A 16 -8.25 -0.48 -2.60
C TRP A 16 -7.33 -1.71 -2.67
N LEU A 17 -6.28 -1.77 -1.84
CA LEU A 17 -5.37 -2.91 -1.81
C LEU A 17 -6.08 -4.21 -1.38
N GLU A 18 -7.04 -4.12 -0.45
CA GLU A 18 -7.85 -5.26 -0.02
C GLU A 18 -8.72 -5.84 -1.15
N ALA A 19 -9.18 -5.00 -2.09
CA ALA A 19 -9.98 -5.42 -3.23
C ALA A 19 -9.14 -6.04 -4.37
N HIS A 20 -7.87 -5.66 -4.51
CA HIS A 20 -7.02 -6.07 -5.64
C HIS A 20 -5.99 -7.14 -5.26
N LEU A 21 -5.70 -7.34 -3.98
CA LEU A 21 -4.75 -8.35 -3.52
C LEU A 21 -5.45 -9.65 -3.06
N PRO A 22 -4.83 -10.81 -3.29
CA PRO A 22 -5.27 -12.05 -2.67
C PRO A 22 -5.33 -11.96 -1.14
N ALA A 23 -6.26 -12.70 -0.53
CA ALA A 23 -6.51 -12.66 0.92
C ALA A 23 -5.26 -12.91 1.79
N ASP A 24 -4.32 -13.76 1.32
CA ASP A 24 -3.07 -14.00 2.04
C ASP A 24 -2.15 -12.79 2.08
N PHE A 25 -2.13 -11.95 1.05
CA PHE A 25 -1.40 -10.69 1.07
C PHE A 25 -2.06 -9.67 1.98
N VAL A 26 -3.40 -9.57 1.92
CA VAL A 26 -4.20 -8.67 2.76
C VAL A 26 -3.92 -8.90 4.24
N ARG A 27 -3.92 -10.15 4.69
CA ARG A 27 -3.62 -10.51 6.09
C ARG A 27 -2.25 -10.05 6.56
N ARG A 28 -1.30 -9.86 5.65
CA ARG A 28 0.12 -9.60 5.92
C ARG A 28 0.49 -8.14 5.71
N LEU A 29 -0.42 -7.32 5.16
CA LEU A 29 -0.31 -5.87 5.13
C LEU A 29 -0.42 -5.31 6.55
N SER A 30 0.61 -4.65 7.05
CA SER A 30 0.59 -4.01 8.37
C SER A 30 0.17 -2.54 8.30
N GLY A 31 0.30 -1.89 7.14
CA GLY A 31 -0.08 -0.49 6.97
C GLY A 31 0.07 -0.01 5.53
N VAL A 32 -0.47 1.17 5.26
CA VAL A 32 -0.29 1.88 4.00
C VAL A 32 -0.30 3.39 4.26
N VAL A 33 0.56 4.12 3.57
CA VAL A 33 0.68 5.58 3.67
C VAL A 33 0.93 6.14 2.29
N GLU A 34 0.10 7.09 1.87
CA GLU A 34 0.42 8.01 0.78
C GLU A 34 1.07 9.25 1.35
N ARG A 35 2.22 9.65 0.79
CA ARG A 35 2.93 10.87 1.16
C ARG A 35 3.76 11.39 0.00
N ASP A 36 3.58 12.67 -0.34
CA ASP A 36 4.42 13.39 -1.31
C ASP A 36 4.58 12.62 -2.65
N GLY A 37 3.47 12.09 -3.19
CA GLY A 37 3.47 11.30 -4.43
C GLY A 37 4.09 9.90 -4.31
N THR A 38 4.38 9.44 -3.10
CA THR A 38 4.85 8.08 -2.83
C THR A 38 3.82 7.28 -2.05
N LEU A 39 3.46 6.11 -2.56
CA LEU A 39 2.66 5.12 -1.84
C LEU A 39 3.60 4.12 -1.15
N VAL A 40 3.62 4.14 0.18
CA VAL A 40 4.40 3.23 1.02
C VAL A 40 3.47 2.15 1.57
N ILE A 41 3.72 0.91 1.19
CA ILE A 41 2.97 -0.27 1.63
C ILE A 41 3.84 -1.04 2.62
N PHE A 42 3.26 -1.39 3.77
CA PHE A 42 3.98 -2.09 4.82
C PHE A 42 3.55 -3.55 4.92
N ALA A 43 4.55 -4.44 4.97
CA ALA A 43 4.38 -5.85 5.26
C ALA A 43 4.83 -6.15 6.69
N GLU A 44 4.22 -7.15 7.32
CA GLU A 44 4.59 -7.56 8.69
C GLU A 44 5.99 -8.19 8.80
N SER A 45 6.57 -8.70 7.70
CA SER A 45 7.88 -9.35 7.71
C SER A 45 8.67 -9.11 6.42
N ALA A 46 9.98 -9.33 6.47
CA ALA A 46 10.86 -9.23 5.29
C ALA A 46 10.45 -10.22 4.18
N ALA A 47 10.06 -11.43 4.57
CA ALA A 47 9.62 -12.47 3.66
C ALA A 47 8.34 -12.05 2.91
N TRP A 48 7.38 -11.43 3.60
CA TRP A 48 6.17 -10.90 2.98
C TRP A 48 6.42 -9.62 2.20
N SER A 49 7.35 -8.77 2.64
CA SER A 49 7.75 -7.57 1.90
C SER A 49 8.31 -7.93 0.52
N ALA A 50 9.16 -8.95 0.42
CA ALA A 50 9.67 -9.42 -0.87
C ALA A 50 8.54 -9.91 -1.79
N ARG A 51 7.60 -10.72 -1.28
CA ARG A 51 6.45 -11.21 -2.06
C ARG A 51 5.52 -10.09 -2.51
N LEU A 52 5.23 -9.14 -1.61
CA LEU A 52 4.39 -7.98 -1.90
C LEU A 52 5.01 -7.09 -2.97
N ARG A 53 6.35 -6.93 -3.03
CA ARG A 53 6.97 -6.15 -4.11
C ARG A 53 6.57 -6.67 -5.49
N TYR A 54 6.59 -7.99 -5.68
CA TYR A 54 6.18 -8.58 -6.95
C TYR A 54 4.70 -8.36 -7.24
N ALA A 55 3.82 -8.66 -6.27
CA ALA A 55 2.37 -8.45 -6.45
C ALA A 55 2.02 -6.98 -6.73
N ILE A 56 2.72 -6.03 -6.09
CA ILE A 56 2.49 -4.60 -6.29
C ILE A 56 3.04 -4.10 -7.63
N GLN A 57 4.15 -4.67 -8.12
CA GLN A 57 4.67 -4.32 -9.46
C GLN A 57 3.64 -4.60 -10.56
N GLU A 58 2.86 -5.68 -10.43
CA GLU A 58 1.78 -5.99 -11.39
C GLU A 58 0.62 -4.98 -11.30
N LEU A 59 0.36 -4.42 -10.11
CA LEU A 59 -0.69 -3.44 -9.86
C LEU A 59 -0.26 -1.98 -10.05
N GLU A 60 1.03 -1.69 -10.29
CA GLU A 60 1.53 -0.31 -10.46
C GLU A 60 0.76 0.50 -11.52
N PRO A 61 0.41 -0.04 -12.70
CA PRO A 61 -0.39 0.69 -13.69
C PRO A 61 -1.77 1.06 -13.16
N GLU A 62 -2.42 0.17 -12.41
CA GLU A 62 -3.74 0.38 -11.84
C GLU A 62 -3.70 1.40 -10.69
N ILE A 63 -2.66 1.35 -9.86
CA ILE A 63 -2.39 2.35 -8.82
C ILE A 63 -2.24 3.74 -9.44
N ARG A 64 -1.47 3.86 -10.53
CA ARG A 64 -1.28 5.13 -11.25
C ARG A 64 -2.54 5.61 -11.98
N ALA A 65 -3.33 4.70 -12.53
CA ALA A 65 -4.62 5.03 -13.14
C ALA A 65 -5.62 5.54 -12.08
N CYS A 66 -5.60 4.93 -10.89
CA CYS A 66 -6.45 5.31 -9.77
C CYS A 66 -6.07 6.68 -9.17
N GLN A 67 -4.78 6.92 -8.98
CA GLN A 67 -4.25 8.18 -8.47
C GLN A 67 -3.00 8.59 -9.27
N PRO A 68 -3.16 9.43 -10.33
CA PRO A 68 -2.05 9.83 -11.20
C PRO A 68 -0.93 10.59 -10.49
N GLY A 69 -1.19 11.15 -9.31
CA GLY A 69 -0.19 11.82 -8.48
C GLY A 69 0.82 10.87 -7.82
N ILE A 70 0.61 9.55 -7.87
CA ILE A 70 1.58 8.57 -7.36
C ILE A 70 2.71 8.41 -8.37
N ALA A 71 3.87 8.98 -8.05
CA ALA A 71 5.10 8.86 -8.81
C ALA A 71 5.85 7.56 -8.48
N GLN A 72 5.78 7.11 -7.23
CA GLN A 72 6.53 5.97 -6.73
C GLN A 72 5.69 5.07 -5.82
N VAL A 73 5.83 3.76 -5.95
CA VAL A 73 5.28 2.77 -5.01
C VAL A 73 6.43 2.00 -4.37
N THR A 74 6.39 1.84 -3.05
CA THR A 74 7.46 1.12 -2.32
C THR A 74 6.88 0.21 -1.26
N VAL A 75 7.51 -0.93 -1.06
CA VAL A 75 7.14 -1.89 -0.02
C VAL A 75 8.23 -1.94 1.05
N ARG A 76 7.83 -1.73 2.31
CA ARG A 76 8.72 -1.74 3.49
C ARG A 76 8.23 -2.73 4.55
N VAL A 77 9.07 -3.02 5.53
CA VAL A 77 8.70 -3.87 6.67
C VAL A 77 8.28 -2.98 7.83
N LEU A 78 7.13 -3.28 8.43
CA LEU A 78 6.68 -2.74 9.71
C LEU A 78 5.99 -3.88 10.47
N PRO A 79 6.65 -4.53 11.44
CA PRO A 79 6.04 -5.60 12.21
C PRO A 79 4.82 -5.11 12.99
N ARG A 80 3.81 -5.96 13.13
CA ARG A 80 2.70 -5.70 14.07
C ARG A 80 3.23 -5.98 15.49
N SER A 81 3.07 -5.02 16.40
CA SER A 81 3.34 -5.23 17.83
C SER A 81 2.26 -6.08 18.48
#